data_AF-A0A817VUG4-F1
#
_entry.id   AF-A0A817VUG4-F1
#
_cell.length_a   1.000
_cell.length_b   1.000
_cell.length_c   1.000
_cell.angle_alpha   90.00
_cell.angle_beta   90.00
_cell.angle_gamma   90.00
#
_symmetry.space_group_name_H-M   'P 1'
#
loop_
_entity.id
_entity.type
_entity.pdbx_description
1 polymer ?
#
loop_
_entity_poly.entity_id
_entity_poly.type
_entity_poly.pdbx_seq_one_letter_code
_entity_poly.pdbx_strand_id
1 'polypeptide(L)'
;MGISISFVDKDCNYKSLDLCCRPYMESDHSGANILVSNKEQQTKTSSTLACTSLISNTTVTNEIDQENEDNVYSSSSTDNEDDKVEPTLPINNKLSGCNKDIQSFGGIALQQSTVVRWLSLINLLESIVLSYKVTKRVLINRKQQMKLKGIDEKVLKQIIRLLKPFKQVLKIIQTTNTPSLYMVLICTHKLRKTLSSFDELTNYHSPLSTNSSSDIENDIHEEIDMTENEGMKILRMRILALLNLTFELDIRHYCATLLHARYRQLKRCTKDKHDQTYKYIRKRMSEIIKVNQEKDIQPPQKKIKSQQSFLQQYEDNSDPERCFDECDTSGSEDYTFITPKADELSRYLSMDIDKSSLTDNPLDFWRKNQSVSRYCQN
;
A
#
# COMPACT_ATOMS: atom_id res chain seq x y z
N MET A 1 17.86 8.87 -1.40
CA MET A 1 17.14 7.81 -0.67
C MET A 1 16.51 8.38 0.59
N GLY A 2 15.21 8.20 0.77
CA GLY A 2 14.51 8.53 2.02
C GLY A 2 14.28 7.26 2.85
N ILE A 3 14.52 7.33 4.16
CA ILE A 3 14.25 6.24 5.10
C ILE A 3 13.32 6.77 6.18
N SER A 4 12.20 6.09 6.39
CA SER A 4 11.27 6.37 7.48
C SER A 4 11.01 5.12 8.31
N ILE A 5 10.77 5.30 9.61
CA ILE A 5 10.34 4.24 10.52
C ILE A 5 8.90 4.53 10.92
N SER A 6 8.03 3.55 10.72
CA SER A 6 6.65 3.59 11.19
C SER A 6 6.43 2.62 12.34
N PHE A 7 5.78 3.08 13.40
CA PHE A 7 5.46 2.26 14.56
C PHE A 7 4.15 2.72 15.22
N VAL A 8 3.58 1.85 16.06
CA VAL A 8 2.44 2.19 16.91
C VAL A 8 2.95 2.23 18.35
N ASP A 9 2.70 3.34 19.04
CA ASP A 9 3.10 3.47 20.45
C ASP A 9 2.12 2.76 21.40
N LYS A 10 2.46 2.78 22.70
CA LYS A 10 1.66 2.18 23.77
C LYS A 10 0.23 2.72 23.89
N ASP A 11 -0.02 3.92 23.37
CA ASP A 11 -1.31 4.61 23.41
C ASP A 11 -2.11 4.40 22.10
N CYS A 12 -1.67 3.44 21.28
CA CYS A 12 -2.22 3.11 19.98
C CYS A 12 -2.18 4.30 19.00
N ASN A 13 -1.16 5.15 19.08
CA ASN A 13 -0.95 6.21 18.10
C ASN A 13 0.03 5.74 17.02
N TYR A 14 -0.36 5.87 15.76
CA TYR A 14 0.53 5.64 14.64
C TYR A 14 1.51 6.80 14.52
N LYS A 15 2.80 6.50 14.46
CA LYS A 15 3.87 7.46 14.27
C LYS A 15 4.72 7.04 13.07
N SER A 16 5.07 8.01 12.25
CA SER A 16 6.07 7.86 11.20
C SER A 16 7.16 8.89 11.45
N LEU A 17 8.40 8.43 11.59
CA LEU A 17 9.58 9.27 11.81
C LEU A 17 10.48 9.16 10.59
N ASP A 18 10.70 10.27 9.90
CA ASP A 18 11.66 10.35 8.81
C ASP A 18 13.06 10.40 9.42
N LEU A 19 13.85 9.34 9.19
CA LEU A 19 15.21 9.24 9.73
C LEU A 19 16.21 10.03 8.90
N CYS A 20 16.09 9.95 7.57
CA CYS A 20 16.96 10.69 6.68
C CYS A 20 16.37 10.84 5.29
N CYS A 21 16.77 11.91 4.61
CA CYS A 21 16.62 12.07 3.17
C CYS A 21 18.01 12.41 2.59
N ARG A 22 18.73 11.38 2.13
CA ARG A 22 20.05 11.58 1.53
C ARG A 22 19.92 11.86 0.03
N PRO A 23 20.48 12.96 -0.49
CA PRO A 23 20.68 13.09 -1.94
C PRO A 23 21.58 11.93 -2.37
N TYR A 24 21.17 11.21 -3.41
CA TYR A 24 21.95 10.10 -3.97
C TYR A 24 22.61 10.62 -5.24
N MET A 25 23.92 10.43 -5.38
CA MET A 25 24.62 10.71 -6.62
C MET A 25 24.56 9.47 -7.52
N GLU A 26 24.62 9.69 -8.84
CA GLU A 26 24.47 8.62 -9.84
C GLU A 26 25.55 7.53 -9.70
N SER A 27 26.72 7.90 -9.16
CA SER A 27 27.81 6.97 -8.79
C SER A 27 27.44 5.96 -7.71
N ASP A 28 26.38 6.20 -6.94
CA ASP A 28 26.01 5.39 -5.79
C ASP A 28 24.98 4.29 -6.12
N HIS A 29 24.59 4.14 -7.40
CA HIS A 29 23.54 3.21 -7.83
C HIS A 29 23.89 1.71 -7.75
N SER A 30 25.07 1.33 -7.25
CA SER A 30 25.35 -0.08 -7.02
C SER A 30 24.49 -0.64 -5.86
N GLY A 31 23.92 -1.83 -6.05
CA GLY A 31 23.14 -2.51 -5.00
C GLY A 31 23.95 -2.71 -3.70
N ALA A 32 25.27 -2.79 -3.81
CA ALA A 32 26.19 -2.86 -2.68
C ALA A 32 26.18 -1.56 -1.84
N ASN A 33 26.15 -0.38 -2.45
CA ASN A 33 26.17 0.91 -1.73
C ASN A 33 24.85 1.17 -0.98
N ILE A 34 23.73 0.72 -1.55
CA ILE A 34 22.40 0.75 -0.89
C ILE A 34 22.38 -0.17 0.34
N LEU A 35 22.99 -1.35 0.23
CA LEU A 35 23.08 -2.31 1.34
C LEU A 35 24.10 -1.88 2.41
N VAL A 36 25.25 -1.33 2.03
CA VAL A 36 26.28 -0.86 2.98
C VAL A 36 25.74 0.27 3.86
N SER A 37 24.96 1.19 3.28
CA SER A 37 24.26 2.24 4.04
C SER A 37 23.24 1.69 5.05
N ASN A 38 22.73 0.47 4.85
CA ASN A 38 21.81 -0.21 5.75
C ASN A 38 22.49 -1.26 6.66
N LYS A 39 23.69 -1.75 6.30
CA LYS A 39 24.40 -2.83 7.01
C LYS A 39 24.90 -2.42 8.39
N GLU A 40 25.16 -1.13 8.63
CA GLU A 40 25.43 -0.64 9.99
C GLU A 40 24.23 -0.82 10.94
N GLN A 41 23.03 -1.11 10.42
CA GLN A 41 21.81 -1.33 11.21
C GLN A 41 21.17 -2.73 11.04
N GLN A 42 21.65 -3.59 10.13
CA GLN A 42 21.01 -4.88 9.84
C GLN A 42 21.59 -6.05 10.64
N THR A 43 20.82 -6.58 11.58
CA THR A 43 20.93 -7.97 12.05
C THR A 43 20.36 -8.95 11.01
N LYS A 44 20.83 -10.21 11.00
CA LYS A 44 20.59 -11.29 10.00
C LYS A 44 19.12 -11.69 9.67
N THR A 45 18.11 -10.94 10.08
CA THR A 45 16.68 -11.29 9.95
C THR A 45 15.81 -10.15 9.43
N SER A 46 16.27 -9.43 8.40
CA SER A 46 15.46 -8.36 7.78
C SER A 46 14.36 -8.96 6.88
N SER A 47 13.10 -8.65 7.17
CA SER A 47 11.96 -9.04 6.34
C SER A 47 11.55 -7.90 5.40
N THR A 48 11.62 -8.12 4.09
CA THR A 48 11.24 -7.11 3.08
C THR A 48 9.78 -7.28 2.68
N LEU A 49 9.04 -6.18 2.50
CA LEU A 49 7.73 -6.14 1.83
C LEU A 49 7.89 -5.37 0.53
N ALA A 50 7.31 -5.87 -0.57
CA ALA A 50 7.32 -5.15 -1.82
C ALA A 50 6.47 -3.87 -1.72
N CYS A 51 6.98 -2.76 -2.26
CA CYS A 51 6.29 -1.49 -2.23
C CYS A 51 5.14 -1.51 -3.24
N THR A 52 3.90 -1.65 -2.75
CA THR A 52 2.66 -1.60 -3.54
C THR A 52 2.66 -0.44 -4.53
N SER A 53 2.96 0.79 -4.10
CA SER A 53 2.95 1.91 -5.03
C SER A 53 4.00 1.81 -6.14
N LEU A 54 5.17 1.23 -5.84
CA LEU A 54 6.23 1.05 -6.85
C LEU A 54 5.82 0.02 -7.90
N ILE A 55 5.23 -1.09 -7.45
CA ILE A 55 4.77 -2.17 -8.33
C ILE A 55 3.67 -1.68 -9.28
N SER A 56 2.72 -0.88 -8.76
CA SER A 56 1.69 -0.26 -9.60
C SER A 56 2.29 0.67 -10.65
N ASN A 57 3.37 1.38 -10.31
CA ASN A 57 4.04 2.28 -11.24
C ASN A 57 4.71 1.51 -12.39
N THR A 58 5.51 0.49 -12.09
CA THR A 58 6.25 -0.28 -13.11
C THR A 58 5.32 -1.00 -14.09
N THR A 59 4.18 -1.49 -13.59
CA THR A 59 3.18 -2.21 -14.39
C THR A 59 2.68 -1.39 -15.58
N VAL A 60 2.37 -0.10 -15.38
CA VAL A 60 1.73 0.65 -16.47
C VAL A 60 2.73 1.43 -17.30
N THR A 61 3.85 1.92 -16.74
CA THR A 61 4.87 2.59 -17.55
C THR A 61 5.41 1.68 -18.65
N ASN A 62 5.70 0.42 -18.31
CA ASN A 62 6.27 -0.52 -19.26
C ASN A 62 5.33 -0.80 -20.46
N GLU A 63 4.01 -0.79 -20.26
CA GLU A 63 3.05 -1.05 -21.33
C GLU A 63 2.79 0.17 -22.22
N ILE A 64 2.72 1.37 -21.63
CA ILE A 64 2.55 2.60 -22.42
C ILE A 64 3.77 2.80 -23.33
N ASP A 65 4.97 2.49 -22.83
CA ASP A 65 6.20 2.60 -23.62
C ASP A 65 6.24 1.52 -24.72
N GLN A 66 5.79 0.29 -24.44
CA GLN A 66 5.80 -0.83 -25.40
C GLN A 66 4.76 -0.68 -26.53
N GLU A 67 3.56 -0.16 -26.26
CA GLU A 67 2.57 0.13 -27.34
C GLU A 67 3.06 1.20 -28.33
N ASN A 68 3.90 2.14 -27.88
CA ASN A 68 4.50 3.13 -28.78
C ASN A 68 5.53 2.48 -29.73
N GLU A 69 6.30 1.50 -29.26
CA GLU A 69 7.27 0.79 -30.10
C GLU A 69 6.59 -0.12 -31.14
N ASP A 70 5.54 -0.86 -30.74
CA ASP A 70 4.81 -1.79 -31.62
C ASP A 70 4.04 -1.06 -32.75
N ASN A 71 3.52 0.14 -32.49
CA ASN A 71 2.83 0.97 -33.50
C ASN A 71 3.80 1.56 -34.54
N VAL A 72 5.04 1.88 -34.14
CA VAL A 72 6.06 2.42 -35.04
C VAL A 72 6.51 1.36 -36.05
N TYR A 73 6.62 0.10 -35.64
CA TYR A 73 7.02 -1.01 -36.52
C TYR A 73 5.92 -1.44 -37.51
N SER A 74 4.65 -1.22 -37.20
CA SER A 74 3.54 -1.59 -38.08
C SER A 74 3.29 -0.60 -39.23
N SER A 75 4.03 0.52 -39.27
CA SER A 75 3.81 1.64 -40.20
C SER A 75 4.91 1.82 -41.27
N SER A 76 5.93 0.96 -41.33
CA SER A 76 7.06 1.11 -42.26
C SER A 76 6.98 0.16 -43.46
N SER A 77 6.24 0.56 -44.50
CA SER A 77 6.40 -0.01 -45.85
C SER A 77 6.02 1.01 -46.94
N THR A 78 6.69 2.16 -46.95
CA THR A 78 6.79 3.02 -48.14
C THR A 78 8.11 3.77 -48.06
N ASP A 79 9.02 3.45 -48.98
CA ASP A 79 10.31 4.11 -49.16
C ASP A 79 10.09 5.58 -49.55
N ASN A 80 10.29 6.50 -48.61
CA ASN A 80 10.56 7.90 -48.87
C ASN A 80 11.59 8.35 -47.83
N GLU A 81 12.86 8.29 -48.21
CA GLU A 81 13.95 9.00 -47.56
C GLU A 81 13.79 10.49 -47.86
N ASP A 82 13.09 11.22 -47.01
CA ASP A 82 13.40 12.62 -46.70
C ASP A 82 12.52 13.08 -45.52
N ASP A 83 13.19 13.61 -44.48
CA ASP A 83 12.63 14.16 -43.23
C ASP A 83 11.91 13.19 -42.25
N LYS A 84 12.69 12.30 -41.64
CA LYS A 84 12.29 11.55 -40.43
C LYS A 84 12.30 12.48 -39.20
N VAL A 85 11.23 13.26 -39.03
CA VAL A 85 10.96 13.97 -37.77
C VAL A 85 10.36 12.98 -36.78
N GLU A 86 11.15 12.51 -35.81
CA GLU A 86 10.63 11.74 -34.68
C GLU A 86 9.56 12.55 -33.94
N PRO A 87 8.37 11.97 -33.68
CA PRO A 87 7.34 12.60 -32.86
C PRO A 87 7.71 12.46 -31.38
N THR A 88 8.78 13.11 -30.94
CA THR A 88 9.07 13.26 -29.52
C THR A 88 8.20 14.38 -28.96
N LEU A 89 7.29 14.02 -28.06
CA LEU A 89 6.51 14.98 -27.27
C LEU A 89 7.48 15.98 -26.60
N PRO A 90 7.43 17.29 -26.95
CA PRO A 90 8.36 18.28 -26.43
C PRO A 90 7.88 18.75 -25.05
N ILE A 91 7.77 17.83 -24.10
CA ILE A 91 7.17 18.12 -22.78
C ILE A 91 8.17 18.87 -21.88
N ASN A 92 9.48 18.68 -22.05
CA ASN A 92 10.37 18.95 -20.93
C ASN A 92 11.08 20.32 -20.87
N ASN A 93 11.17 21.16 -21.90
CA ASN A 93 11.93 22.43 -21.73
C ASN A 93 11.50 23.68 -22.54
N LYS A 94 10.55 23.62 -23.47
CA LYS A 94 10.16 24.79 -24.32
C LYS A 94 8.73 25.32 -24.11
N LEU A 95 8.01 24.82 -23.11
CA LEU A 95 6.61 25.21 -22.85
C LEU A 95 6.45 26.38 -21.88
N SER A 96 7.53 26.92 -21.27
CA SER A 96 7.43 28.03 -20.30
C SER A 96 6.75 29.26 -20.88
N GLY A 97 7.01 29.58 -22.16
CA GLY A 97 6.32 30.64 -22.89
C GLY A 97 4.89 30.29 -23.31
N CYS A 98 4.50 29.02 -23.38
CA CYS A 98 3.13 28.60 -23.70
C CYS A 98 2.20 28.66 -22.48
N ASN A 99 2.70 28.36 -21.28
CA ASN A 99 1.87 28.36 -20.06
C ASN A 99 1.32 29.75 -19.73
N LYS A 100 2.11 30.81 -19.95
CA LYS A 100 1.63 32.19 -19.76
C LYS A 100 0.47 32.53 -20.69
N ASP A 101 0.56 32.12 -21.96
CA ASP A 101 -0.51 32.33 -22.93
C ASP A 101 -1.74 31.48 -22.60
N ILE A 102 -1.56 30.20 -22.24
CA ILE A 102 -2.69 29.33 -21.87
C ILE A 102 -3.48 29.96 -20.70
N GLN A 103 -2.78 30.46 -19.68
CA GLN A 103 -3.39 31.17 -18.56
C GLN A 103 -4.07 32.47 -18.98
N SER A 104 -3.48 33.25 -19.90
CA SER A 104 -4.10 34.50 -20.37
C SER A 104 -5.39 34.26 -21.17
N PHE A 105 -5.54 33.10 -21.79
CA PHE A 105 -6.79 32.66 -22.43
C PHE A 105 -7.75 31.91 -21.48
N GLY A 106 -7.53 31.99 -20.16
CA GLY A 106 -8.38 31.38 -19.13
C GLY A 106 -8.21 29.87 -18.95
N GLY A 107 -7.15 29.28 -19.50
CA GLY A 107 -6.82 27.86 -19.34
C GLY A 107 -6.03 27.56 -18.07
N ILE A 108 -6.10 26.32 -17.61
CA ILE A 108 -5.25 25.81 -16.53
C ILE A 108 -3.83 25.64 -17.06
N ALA A 109 -2.82 26.10 -16.32
CA ALA A 109 -1.43 25.89 -16.70
C ALA A 109 -1.10 24.40 -16.78
N LEU A 110 -0.38 24.02 -17.84
CA LEU A 110 0.12 22.67 -17.98
C LEU A 110 1.14 22.40 -16.88
N GLN A 111 0.89 21.38 -16.06
CA GLN A 111 1.87 20.92 -15.08
C GLN A 111 3.10 20.39 -15.80
N GLN A 112 4.18 21.17 -15.80
CA GLN A 112 5.49 20.70 -16.27
C GLN A 112 6.13 19.86 -15.16
N SER A 113 5.71 18.60 -15.07
CA SER A 113 6.39 17.63 -14.24
C SER A 113 7.22 16.71 -15.12
N THR A 114 8.52 16.60 -14.84
CA THR A 114 9.25 15.39 -15.22
C THR A 114 8.46 14.22 -14.65
N VAL A 115 8.07 13.26 -15.49
CA VAL A 115 7.27 12.11 -15.06
C VAL A 115 8.18 11.19 -14.24
N VAL A 116 8.36 11.54 -12.97
CA VAL A 116 9.18 10.76 -12.01
C VAL A 116 8.31 9.72 -11.28
N ARG A 117 6.98 9.95 -11.25
CA ARG A 117 6.00 9.10 -10.57
C ARG A 117 4.68 9.11 -11.32
N TRP A 118 3.94 8.01 -11.17
CA TRP A 118 2.71 7.74 -11.91
C TRP A 118 1.55 8.69 -11.58
N LEU A 119 1.49 9.19 -10.34
CA LEU A 119 0.57 10.28 -9.98
C LEU A 119 0.86 11.56 -10.77
N SER A 120 2.13 11.85 -11.06
CA SER A 120 2.52 12.99 -11.89
C SER A 120 2.06 12.80 -13.34
N LEU A 121 2.17 11.58 -13.88
CA LEU A 121 1.65 11.28 -15.22
C LEU A 121 0.14 11.52 -15.29
N ILE A 122 -0.65 10.96 -14.37
CA ILE A 122 -2.10 11.15 -14.37
C ILE A 122 -2.47 12.63 -14.25
N ASN A 123 -1.83 13.35 -13.33
CA ASN A 123 -2.09 14.78 -13.14
C ASN A 123 -1.69 15.60 -14.39
N LEU A 124 -0.60 15.23 -15.06
CA LEU A 124 -0.19 15.81 -16.34
C LEU A 124 -1.26 15.56 -17.42
N LEU A 125 -1.71 14.31 -17.59
CA LEU A 125 -2.73 13.96 -18.59
C LEU A 125 -4.05 14.71 -18.29
N GLU A 126 -4.49 14.76 -17.04
CA GLU A 126 -5.65 15.54 -16.59
C GLU A 126 -5.49 17.03 -16.92
N SER A 127 -4.31 17.61 -16.64
CA SER A 127 -4.00 19.01 -16.96
C SER A 127 -4.01 19.27 -18.47
N ILE A 128 -3.53 18.33 -19.28
CA ILE A 128 -3.59 18.40 -20.75
C ILE A 128 -5.04 18.39 -21.22
N VAL A 129 -5.89 17.49 -20.72
CA VAL A 129 -7.32 17.43 -21.10
C VAL A 129 -8.05 18.71 -20.73
N LEU A 130 -7.90 19.18 -19.49
CA LEU A 130 -8.56 20.39 -19.01
C LEU A 130 -8.17 21.63 -19.82
N SER A 131 -6.92 21.68 -20.27
CA SER A 131 -6.41 22.79 -21.08
C SER A 131 -6.48 22.53 -22.59
N TYR A 132 -7.01 21.39 -23.06
CA TYR A 132 -6.84 20.92 -24.45
C TYR A 132 -7.39 21.94 -25.46
N LYS A 133 -8.65 22.38 -25.26
CA LYS A 133 -9.30 23.37 -26.12
C LYS A 133 -8.55 24.71 -26.15
N VAL A 134 -8.02 25.14 -25.00
CA VAL A 134 -7.25 26.39 -24.88
C VAL A 134 -5.88 26.26 -25.56
N THR A 135 -5.16 25.19 -25.26
CA THR A 135 -3.86 24.85 -25.84
C THR A 135 -3.94 24.75 -27.36
N LYS A 136 -5.01 24.13 -27.90
CA LYS A 136 -5.27 24.06 -29.33
C LYS A 136 -5.40 25.45 -29.96
N ARG A 137 -6.18 26.36 -29.36
CA ARG A 137 -6.31 27.76 -29.82
C ARG A 137 -4.95 28.49 -29.80
N VAL A 138 -4.20 28.37 -28.70
CA VAL A 138 -2.88 29.01 -28.57
C VAL A 138 -1.90 28.50 -29.63
N LEU A 139 -1.87 27.20 -29.88
CA LEU A 139 -0.97 26.62 -30.89
C LEU A 139 -1.37 26.99 -32.32
N ILE A 140 -2.67 27.10 -32.62
CA ILE A 140 -3.16 27.63 -33.91
C ILE A 140 -2.69 29.07 -34.10
N ASN A 141 -2.86 29.93 -33.10
CA ASN A 141 -2.43 31.34 -33.16
C ASN A 141 -0.91 31.48 -33.36
N ARG A 142 -0.13 30.55 -32.81
CA ARG A 142 1.33 30.49 -32.96
C ARG A 142 1.80 29.74 -34.22
N LYS A 143 0.89 29.25 -35.08
CA LYS A 143 1.20 28.40 -36.26
C LYS A 143 2.00 27.13 -35.89
N GLN A 144 1.75 26.57 -34.71
CA GLN A 144 2.41 25.38 -34.16
C GLN A 144 1.44 24.20 -33.95
N GLN A 145 0.34 24.16 -34.69
CA GLN A 145 -0.71 23.13 -34.58
C GLN A 145 -0.20 21.69 -34.77
N MET A 146 0.90 21.51 -35.52
CA MET A 146 1.51 20.20 -35.75
C MET A 146 1.96 19.51 -34.45
N LYS A 147 2.22 20.28 -33.38
CA LYS A 147 2.60 19.73 -32.06
C LYS A 147 1.46 18.96 -31.37
N LEU A 148 0.21 19.17 -31.77
CA LEU A 148 -0.95 18.40 -31.31
C LEU A 148 -1.34 17.28 -32.27
N LYS A 149 -0.67 17.15 -33.42
CA LYS A 149 -0.95 16.08 -34.38
C LYS A 149 -0.63 14.75 -33.71
N GLY A 150 -1.65 13.89 -33.59
CA GLY A 150 -1.54 12.57 -32.95
C GLY A 150 -2.11 12.51 -31.52
N ILE A 151 -2.49 13.64 -30.90
CA ILE A 151 -3.15 13.64 -29.59
C ILE A 151 -4.66 13.70 -29.78
N ASP A 152 -5.33 12.56 -29.67
CA ASP A 152 -6.78 12.47 -29.61
C ASP A 152 -7.27 12.73 -28.17
N GLU A 153 -8.05 13.80 -28.00
CA GLU A 153 -8.66 14.16 -26.72
C GLU A 153 -9.53 13.03 -26.14
N LYS A 154 -10.24 12.28 -26.99
CA LYS A 154 -11.12 11.18 -26.55
C LYS A 154 -10.31 10.02 -25.99
N VAL A 155 -9.26 9.62 -26.69
CA VAL A 155 -8.35 8.57 -26.23
C VAL A 155 -7.69 8.99 -24.92
N LEU A 156 -7.24 10.24 -24.81
CA LEU A 156 -6.64 10.77 -23.59
C LEU A 156 -7.60 10.73 -22.39
N LYS A 157 -8.88 11.09 -22.60
CA LYS A 157 -9.94 10.94 -21.59
C LYS A 157 -10.18 9.48 -21.19
N GLN A 158 -10.16 8.55 -22.15
CA GLN A 158 -10.29 7.11 -21.88
C GLN A 158 -9.10 6.57 -21.07
N ILE A 159 -7.87 6.99 -21.39
CA ILE A 159 -6.68 6.65 -20.62
C ILE A 159 -6.82 7.18 -19.18
N ILE A 160 -7.14 8.46 -19.00
CA ILE A 160 -7.33 9.04 -17.65
C ILE A 160 -8.38 8.26 -16.85
N ARG A 161 -9.50 7.89 -17.48
CA ARG A 161 -10.54 7.06 -16.84
C ARG A 161 -9.98 5.70 -16.42
N LEU A 162 -9.20 5.03 -17.26
CA LEU A 162 -8.54 3.76 -16.94
C LEU A 162 -7.57 3.88 -15.76
N LEU A 163 -6.85 5.02 -15.64
CA LEU A 163 -5.87 5.24 -14.58
C LEU A 163 -6.50 5.79 -13.27
N LYS A 164 -7.72 6.33 -13.31
CA LYS A 164 -8.39 6.93 -12.14
C LYS A 164 -8.53 5.98 -10.94
N PRO A 165 -8.87 4.68 -11.10
CA PRO A 165 -8.90 3.74 -9.97
C PRO A 165 -7.57 3.59 -9.24
N PHE A 166 -6.47 3.58 -9.98
CA PHE A 166 -5.13 3.47 -9.42
C PHE A 166 -4.73 4.74 -8.67
N LYS A 167 -5.05 5.94 -9.20
CA LYS A 167 -4.85 7.21 -8.48
C LYS A 167 -5.51 7.17 -7.09
N GLN A 168 -6.73 6.66 -7.02
CA GLN A 168 -7.47 6.56 -5.76
C GLN A 168 -6.85 5.54 -4.82
N VAL A 169 -6.48 4.36 -5.32
CA VAL A 169 -5.80 3.33 -4.51
C VAL A 169 -4.47 3.84 -3.96
N LEU A 170 -3.68 4.52 -4.78
CA LEU A 170 -2.43 5.12 -4.34
C LEU A 170 -2.66 6.15 -3.23
N LYS A 171 -3.65 7.03 -3.37
CA LYS A 171 -4.02 7.99 -2.33
C LYS A 171 -4.40 7.28 -1.01
N ILE A 172 -5.15 6.18 -1.08
CA ILE A 172 -5.55 5.40 0.11
C ILE A 172 -4.36 4.71 0.76
N ILE A 173 -3.45 4.12 -0.03
CA ILE A 173 -2.34 3.33 0.51
C ILE A 173 -1.20 4.23 1.02
N GLN A 174 -1.00 5.38 0.38
CA GLN A 174 0.06 6.33 0.73
C GLN A 174 -0.32 7.30 1.86
N THR A 175 -1.45 7.09 2.55
CA THR A 175 -1.80 7.88 3.74
C THR A 175 -0.76 7.65 4.84
N THR A 176 -0.10 8.72 5.28
CA THR A 176 0.97 8.66 6.29
C THR A 176 0.46 8.71 7.74
N ASN A 177 -0.81 9.01 7.95
CA ASN A 177 -1.33 9.31 9.30
C ASN A 177 -2.07 8.13 9.93
N THR A 178 -2.33 7.08 9.15
CA THR A 178 -3.06 5.88 9.58
C THR A 178 -2.41 4.65 8.99
N PRO A 179 -2.41 3.50 9.70
CA PRO A 179 -1.93 2.25 9.11
C PRO A 179 -2.70 1.96 7.82
N SER A 180 -2.03 1.68 6.70
CA SER A 180 -2.70 1.46 5.41
C SER A 180 -2.55 0.05 4.86
N LEU A 181 -1.73 -0.80 5.51
CA LEU A 181 -1.42 -2.15 5.02
C LEU A 181 -2.67 -3.03 4.88
N TYR A 182 -3.68 -2.84 5.74
CA TYR A 182 -4.95 -3.56 5.68
C TYR A 182 -5.79 -3.21 4.43
N MET A 183 -5.55 -2.04 3.82
CA MET A 183 -6.24 -1.62 2.62
C MET A 183 -5.65 -2.22 1.35
N VAL A 184 -4.41 -2.71 1.38
CA VAL A 184 -3.73 -3.26 0.19
C VAL A 184 -4.52 -4.40 -0.43
N LEU A 185 -4.90 -5.41 0.36
CA LEU A 185 -5.71 -6.55 -0.11
C LEU A 185 -7.04 -6.10 -0.73
N ILE A 186 -7.73 -5.18 -0.05
CA ILE A 186 -9.04 -4.66 -0.47
C ILE A 186 -8.90 -3.89 -1.78
N CYS A 187 -7.90 -3.02 -1.87
CA CYS A 187 -7.63 -2.20 -3.04
C CYS A 187 -7.21 -3.05 -4.24
N THR A 188 -6.34 -4.06 -4.05
CA THR A 188 -5.95 -4.99 -5.11
C THR A 188 -7.16 -5.74 -5.66
N HIS A 189 -8.03 -6.28 -4.79
CA HIS A 189 -9.26 -6.92 -5.25
C HIS A 189 -10.21 -5.94 -5.97
N LYS A 190 -10.32 -4.70 -5.48
CA LYS A 190 -11.15 -3.67 -6.13
C LYS A 190 -10.60 -3.34 -7.52
N LEU A 191 -9.29 -3.15 -7.66
CA LEU A 191 -8.63 -2.88 -8.94
C LEU A 191 -8.83 -4.04 -9.92
N ARG A 192 -8.57 -5.28 -9.49
CA ARG A 192 -8.80 -6.46 -10.34
C ARG A 192 -10.22 -6.50 -10.86
N LYS A 193 -11.21 -6.35 -9.96
CA LYS A 193 -12.63 -6.30 -10.35
C LYS A 193 -12.92 -5.19 -11.36
N THR A 194 -12.40 -3.99 -11.11
CA THR A 194 -12.61 -2.82 -11.96
C THR A 194 -11.97 -3.00 -13.34
N LEU A 195 -10.79 -3.61 -13.42
CA LEU A 195 -10.10 -3.86 -14.69
C LEU A 195 -10.67 -5.05 -15.45
N SER A 196 -11.34 -5.99 -14.78
CA SER A 196 -11.98 -7.14 -15.44
C SER A 196 -13.23 -6.78 -16.22
N SER A 197 -13.89 -5.65 -15.91
CA SER A 197 -15.14 -5.24 -16.55
C SER A 197 -15.10 -3.77 -16.91
N PHE A 198 -15.37 -3.45 -18.18
CA PHE A 198 -15.47 -2.06 -18.63
C PHE A 198 -16.62 -1.32 -17.93
N ASP A 199 -17.74 -2.00 -17.66
CA ASP A 199 -18.88 -1.41 -16.93
C ASP A 199 -18.51 -1.06 -15.48
N GLU A 200 -17.71 -1.88 -14.80
CA GLU A 200 -17.23 -1.55 -13.45
C GLU A 200 -16.25 -0.37 -13.47
N LEU A 201 -15.49 -0.22 -14.56
CA LEU A 201 -14.58 0.91 -14.76
C LEU A 201 -15.32 2.22 -15.04
N THR A 202 -16.36 2.19 -15.88
CA THR A 202 -17.18 3.38 -16.18
C THR A 202 -17.97 3.83 -14.96
N ASN A 203 -18.49 2.88 -14.18
CA ASN A 203 -19.23 3.13 -12.93
C ASN A 203 -18.31 3.32 -11.71
N TYR A 204 -16.99 3.49 -11.90
CA TYR A 204 -16.06 3.65 -10.81
C TYR A 204 -16.19 5.04 -10.16
N HIS A 205 -17.20 5.18 -9.31
CA HIS A 205 -17.37 6.35 -8.46
C HIS A 205 -16.47 6.22 -7.23
N SER A 206 -15.75 7.30 -6.92
CA SER A 206 -15.04 7.35 -5.65
C SER A 206 -16.05 7.58 -4.53
N PRO A 207 -16.25 6.63 -3.60
CA PRO A 207 -17.15 6.85 -2.48
C PRO A 207 -16.65 7.95 -1.51
N LEU A 208 -15.40 8.41 -1.66
CA LEU A 208 -14.81 9.47 -0.85
C LEU A 208 -15.04 10.90 -1.40
N SER A 209 -15.68 11.06 -2.56
CA SER A 209 -15.84 12.36 -3.21
C SER A 209 -16.92 13.26 -2.59
N THR A 210 -17.62 12.81 -1.53
CA THR A 210 -18.89 13.41 -1.12
C THR A 210 -18.82 14.81 -0.53
N ASN A 211 -17.64 15.34 -0.14
CA ASN A 211 -17.60 16.61 0.63
C ASN A 211 -16.55 17.66 0.20
N SER A 212 -15.80 17.49 -0.89
CA SER A 212 -14.83 18.51 -1.34
C SER A 212 -15.21 19.08 -2.70
N SER A 213 -15.64 20.35 -2.70
CA SER A 213 -15.95 21.15 -3.88
C SER A 213 -14.81 21.11 -4.89
N SER A 214 -15.07 20.62 -6.10
CA SER A 214 -14.29 21.03 -7.26
C SER A 214 -15.15 20.87 -8.50
N ASP A 215 -15.71 21.99 -8.96
CA ASP A 215 -16.41 22.11 -10.25
C ASP A 215 -15.55 21.64 -11.44
N ILE A 216 -14.23 21.48 -11.23
CA ILE A 216 -13.23 21.01 -12.19
C ILE A 216 -13.36 19.51 -12.51
N GLU A 217 -13.84 18.65 -11.59
CA GLU A 217 -13.97 17.21 -11.92
C GLU A 217 -15.15 16.92 -12.85
N ASN A 218 -16.17 17.78 -12.86
CA ASN A 218 -17.37 17.58 -13.69
C ASN A 218 -17.09 17.80 -15.18
N ASP A 219 -16.18 18.74 -15.51
CA ASP A 219 -15.85 19.14 -16.89
C ASP A 219 -15.17 18.02 -17.71
N ILE A 220 -14.58 17.02 -17.05
CA ILE A 220 -13.95 15.87 -17.73
C ILE A 220 -15.00 14.80 -18.10
N HIS A 221 -16.13 14.73 -17.39
CA HIS A 221 -17.11 13.64 -17.54
C HIS A 221 -18.22 13.90 -18.55
N GLU A 222 -18.42 15.14 -19.00
CA GLU A 222 -19.39 15.45 -20.04
C GLU A 222 -18.89 14.95 -21.41
N GLU A 223 -19.66 14.03 -22.02
CA GLU A 223 -19.54 13.53 -23.41
C GLU A 223 -18.39 12.55 -23.74
N ILE A 224 -17.99 11.66 -22.82
CA ILE A 224 -17.20 10.49 -23.26
C ILE A 224 -18.15 9.47 -23.86
N ASP A 225 -18.04 9.26 -25.17
CA ASP A 225 -18.63 8.12 -25.89
C ASP A 225 -18.38 6.83 -25.10
N MET A 226 -19.46 6.15 -24.74
CA MET A 226 -19.46 4.97 -23.86
C MET A 226 -18.89 3.73 -24.54
N THR A 227 -18.44 3.82 -25.79
CA THR A 227 -17.86 2.70 -26.51
C THR A 227 -16.40 2.46 -26.13
N GLU A 228 -16.09 1.24 -25.66
CA GLU A 228 -14.71 0.82 -25.41
C GLU A 228 -14.01 0.63 -26.77
N ASN A 229 -12.96 1.42 -27.02
CA ASN A 229 -12.09 1.21 -28.17
C ASN A 229 -11.29 -0.10 -27.99
N GLU A 230 -11.10 -0.87 -29.05
CA GLU A 230 -10.39 -2.17 -28.97
C GLU A 230 -8.95 -2.00 -28.41
N GLY A 231 -8.25 -0.92 -28.74
CA GLY A 231 -6.96 -0.60 -28.14
C GLY A 231 -7.03 -0.40 -26.63
N MET A 232 -8.05 0.32 -26.14
CA MET A 232 -8.26 0.50 -24.69
C MET A 232 -8.57 -0.80 -23.96
N LYS A 233 -9.30 -1.71 -24.62
CA LYS A 233 -9.58 -3.05 -24.10
C LYS A 233 -8.30 -3.88 -24.00
N ILE A 234 -7.45 -3.85 -25.03
CA ILE A 234 -6.13 -4.53 -25.02
C ILE A 234 -5.29 -3.97 -23.87
N LEU A 235 -5.12 -2.65 -23.79
CA LEU A 235 -4.37 -1.98 -22.74
C LEU A 235 -4.88 -2.34 -21.34
N ARG A 236 -6.21 -2.31 -21.12
CA ARG A 236 -6.84 -2.71 -19.85
C ARG A 236 -6.51 -4.16 -19.47
N MET A 237 -6.58 -5.09 -20.43
CA MET A 237 -6.27 -6.50 -20.21
C MET A 237 -4.79 -6.72 -19.90
N ARG A 238 -3.88 -6.00 -20.57
CA ARG A 238 -2.44 -6.04 -20.28
C ARG A 238 -2.12 -5.51 -18.89
N ILE A 239 -2.70 -4.36 -18.52
CA ILE A 239 -2.57 -3.80 -17.17
C ILE A 239 -3.08 -4.78 -16.10
N LEU A 240 -4.21 -5.46 -16.36
CA LEU A 240 -4.72 -6.49 -15.46
C LEU A 240 -3.75 -7.68 -15.34
N ALA A 241 -3.19 -8.15 -16.45
CA ALA A 241 -2.23 -9.24 -16.46
C ALA A 241 -0.96 -8.89 -15.66
N LEU A 242 -0.41 -7.71 -15.89
CA LEU A 242 0.74 -7.21 -15.14
C LEU A 242 0.42 -6.96 -13.67
N LEU A 243 -0.79 -6.47 -13.34
CA LEU A 243 -1.22 -6.36 -11.95
C LEU A 243 -1.24 -7.76 -11.30
N ASN A 244 -1.67 -8.80 -12.00
CA ASN A 244 -1.66 -10.16 -11.44
C ASN A 244 -0.24 -10.72 -11.28
N LEU A 245 0.65 -10.42 -12.22
CA LEU A 245 2.03 -10.89 -12.19
C LEU A 245 2.85 -10.20 -11.09
N THR A 246 2.70 -8.89 -10.97
CA THR A 246 3.59 -8.07 -10.14
C THR A 246 3.06 -7.88 -8.72
N PHE A 247 1.73 -7.89 -8.53
CA PHE A 247 1.11 -7.83 -7.21
C PHE A 247 0.79 -9.21 -6.64
N GLU A 248 1.84 -9.86 -6.15
CA GLU A 248 1.66 -10.97 -5.23
C GLU A 248 1.43 -10.46 -3.80
N LEU A 249 0.29 -10.84 -3.24
CA LEU A 249 -0.07 -10.46 -1.87
C LEU A 249 0.63 -11.40 -0.88
N ASP A 250 1.54 -10.84 -0.10
CA ASP A 250 2.16 -11.49 1.06
C ASP A 250 1.11 -11.79 2.17
N ILE A 251 1.33 -12.86 2.94
CA ILE A 251 0.51 -13.25 4.11
C ILE A 251 0.27 -12.10 5.10
N ARG A 252 1.22 -11.18 5.22
CA ARG A 252 1.13 -9.99 6.08
C ARG A 252 0.00 -9.05 5.68
N HIS A 253 -0.31 -8.93 4.38
CA HIS A 253 -1.44 -8.14 3.90
C HIS A 253 -2.78 -8.73 4.36
N TYR A 254 -2.91 -10.07 4.30
CA TYR A 254 -4.08 -10.78 4.77
C TYR A 254 -4.23 -10.63 6.30
N CYS A 255 -3.14 -10.78 7.05
CA CYS A 255 -3.15 -10.58 8.49
C CYS A 255 -3.60 -9.16 8.87
N ALA A 256 -3.03 -8.14 8.23
CA ALA A 256 -3.40 -6.75 8.48
C ALA A 256 -4.89 -6.50 8.20
N THR A 257 -5.41 -7.06 7.10
CA THR A 257 -6.84 -6.96 6.73
C THR A 257 -7.74 -7.70 7.73
N LEU A 258 -7.30 -8.86 8.21
CA LEU A 258 -8.04 -9.67 9.17
C LEU A 258 -8.14 -8.99 10.54
N LEU A 259 -7.07 -8.34 10.97
CA LEU A 259 -7.03 -7.58 12.22
C LEU A 259 -7.82 -6.27 12.14
N HIS A 260 -8.36 -5.91 10.98
CA HIS A 260 -9.29 -4.79 10.86
C HIS A 260 -10.72 -5.25 11.17
N ALA A 261 -11.35 -4.66 12.20
CA ALA A 261 -12.67 -5.08 12.69
C ALA A 261 -13.76 -5.18 11.60
N ARG A 262 -13.77 -4.23 10.66
CA ARG A 262 -14.72 -4.20 9.52
C ARG A 262 -14.49 -5.30 8.48
N TYR A 263 -13.24 -5.73 8.29
CA TYR A 263 -12.82 -6.61 7.18
C TYR A 263 -12.34 -8.00 7.62
N ARG A 264 -12.46 -8.32 8.91
CA ARG A 264 -11.99 -9.58 9.52
C ARG A 264 -12.46 -10.88 8.87
N GLN A 265 -13.60 -10.84 8.19
CA GLN A 265 -14.19 -12.01 7.54
C GLN A 265 -13.47 -12.43 6.24
N LEU A 266 -12.61 -11.59 5.67
CA LEU A 266 -11.88 -11.84 4.42
C LEU A 266 -12.73 -12.50 3.31
N LYS A 267 -13.98 -12.04 3.11
CA LYS A 267 -15.01 -12.70 2.27
C LYS A 267 -14.59 -13.08 0.83
N ARG A 268 -13.50 -12.50 0.31
CA ARG A 268 -13.00 -12.71 -1.05
C ARG A 268 -11.76 -13.62 -1.10
N CYS A 269 -11.34 -14.17 0.04
CA CYS A 269 -10.18 -15.05 0.13
C CYS A 269 -10.61 -16.51 0.10
N THR A 270 -9.72 -17.37 -0.44
CA THR A 270 -9.92 -18.82 -0.41
C THR A 270 -9.73 -19.35 1.01
N LYS A 271 -10.34 -20.51 1.31
CA LYS A 271 -10.19 -21.18 2.61
C LYS A 271 -8.72 -21.46 2.96
N ASP A 272 -7.92 -21.87 1.98
CA ASP A 272 -6.48 -22.06 2.15
C ASP A 272 -5.78 -20.77 2.64
N LYS A 273 -6.08 -19.62 2.05
CA LYS A 273 -5.53 -18.33 2.49
C LYS A 273 -6.01 -17.94 3.89
N HIS A 274 -7.26 -18.26 4.25
CA HIS A 274 -7.73 -18.11 5.63
C HIS A 274 -6.90 -18.93 6.61
N ASP A 275 -6.74 -20.23 6.34
CA ASP A 275 -6.06 -21.15 7.24
C ASP A 275 -4.57 -20.78 7.40
N GLN A 276 -3.91 -20.40 6.31
CA GLN A 276 -2.54 -19.87 6.34
C GLN A 276 -2.46 -18.60 7.20
N THR A 277 -3.43 -17.69 7.04
CA THR A 277 -3.46 -16.42 7.78
C THR A 277 -3.64 -16.67 9.28
N TYR A 278 -4.57 -17.54 9.65
CA TYR A 278 -4.80 -17.90 11.06
C TYR A 278 -3.58 -18.59 11.67
N LYS A 279 -2.97 -19.55 10.95
CA LYS A 279 -1.75 -20.23 11.40
C LYS A 279 -0.60 -19.24 11.61
N TYR A 280 -0.44 -18.29 10.69
CA TYR A 280 0.59 -17.26 10.80
C TYR A 280 0.38 -16.35 12.01
N ILE A 281 -0.85 -15.83 12.22
CA ILE A 281 -1.16 -14.96 13.36
C ILE A 281 -0.92 -15.70 14.68
N ARG A 282 -1.45 -16.92 14.83
CA ARG A 282 -1.23 -17.73 16.04
C ARG A 282 0.24 -17.96 16.33
N LYS A 283 1.02 -18.32 15.30
CA LYS A 283 2.48 -18.49 15.44
C LYS A 283 3.14 -17.20 15.95
N ARG A 284 2.82 -16.05 15.35
CA ARG A 284 3.35 -14.75 15.77
C ARG A 284 2.92 -14.35 17.18
N MET A 285 1.67 -14.61 17.56
CA MET A 285 1.19 -14.37 18.92
C MET A 285 1.96 -15.21 19.94
N SER A 286 2.17 -16.50 19.68
CA SER A 286 2.96 -17.38 20.54
C SER A 286 4.41 -16.92 20.68
N GLU A 287 5.03 -16.45 19.59
CA GLU A 287 6.39 -15.87 19.63
C GLU A 287 6.45 -14.61 20.49
N ILE A 288 5.47 -13.71 20.38
CA ILE A 288 5.39 -12.48 21.19
C ILE A 288 5.21 -12.81 22.68
N ILE A 289 4.33 -13.77 23.00
CA ILE A 289 4.09 -14.21 24.38
C ILE A 289 5.38 -14.76 25.00
N LYS A 290 6.10 -15.64 24.29
CA LYS A 290 7.39 -16.19 24.75
C LYS A 290 8.42 -15.10 25.05
N VAL A 291 8.59 -14.14 24.13
CA VAL A 291 9.53 -13.03 24.30
C VAL A 291 9.17 -12.14 25.51
N ASN A 292 7.88 -11.97 25.81
CA ASN A 292 7.46 -11.20 26.98
C ASN A 292 7.66 -11.97 28.29
N GLN A 293 7.39 -13.28 28.31
CA GLN A 293 7.66 -14.14 29.48
C GLN A 293 9.16 -14.14 29.84
N GLU A 294 10.04 -14.18 28.85
CA GLU A 294 11.50 -14.13 29.08
C GLU A 294 11.97 -12.79 29.70
N LYS A 295 11.26 -11.69 29.44
CA LYS A 295 11.58 -10.38 30.04
C LYS A 295 11.19 -10.30 31.51
N ASP A 296 10.09 -10.94 31.88
CA ASP A 296 9.60 -10.94 33.26
C ASP A 296 10.43 -11.86 34.17
N ILE A 297 11.10 -12.88 33.60
CA ILE A 297 11.94 -13.84 34.34
C ILE A 297 13.37 -13.31 34.56
N GLN A 298 13.78 -12.17 33.98
CA GLN A 298 15.08 -11.60 34.31
C GLN A 298 15.11 -11.23 35.80
N PRO A 299 15.93 -11.90 36.63
CA PRO A 299 15.96 -11.65 38.05
C PRO A 299 16.26 -10.17 38.28
N PRO A 300 15.58 -9.50 39.22
CA PRO A 300 15.77 -8.09 39.47
C PRO A 300 17.27 -7.87 39.63
N GLN A 301 17.88 -7.14 38.69
CA GLN A 301 19.30 -6.87 38.74
C GLN A 301 19.55 -6.23 40.08
N LYS A 302 20.11 -7.00 41.02
CA LYS A 302 20.50 -6.51 42.34
C LYS A 302 21.38 -5.32 42.02
N LYS A 303 20.88 -4.12 42.29
CA LYS A 303 21.70 -2.92 42.27
C LYS A 303 22.77 -3.20 43.31
N ILE A 304 23.93 -3.68 42.85
CA ILE A 304 25.10 -3.90 43.68
C ILE A 304 25.47 -2.49 44.16
N LYS A 305 24.94 -2.11 45.33
CA LYS A 305 25.56 -1.10 46.14
C LYS A 305 26.91 -1.69 46.51
N SER A 306 27.93 -1.21 45.82
CA SER A 306 29.31 -1.32 46.25
C SER A 306 29.42 -0.70 47.64
N GLN A 307 29.17 -1.50 48.67
CA GLN A 307 29.69 -1.27 49.99
C GLN A 307 30.31 -2.60 50.43
N GLN A 308 31.63 -2.56 50.49
CA GLN A 308 32.45 -3.54 51.19
C GLN A 308 31.90 -3.71 52.61
N SER A 309 31.49 -4.93 52.96
CA SER A 309 31.66 -5.41 54.32
C SER A 309 32.08 -6.88 54.27
N PHE A 310 33.38 -7.02 54.45
CA PHE A 310 34.08 -8.19 54.96
C PHE A 310 33.35 -8.70 56.22
N LEU A 311 33.23 -10.01 56.39
CA LEU A 311 32.48 -10.75 57.43
C LEU A 311 30.96 -10.86 57.23
N GLN A 312 30.51 -12.03 56.76
CA GLN A 312 29.87 -12.96 57.69
C GLN A 312 29.89 -14.39 57.12
N GLN A 313 30.71 -15.22 57.77
CA GLN A 313 30.80 -16.68 57.60
C GLN A 313 29.82 -17.36 58.58
N TYR A 314 29.48 -18.62 58.25
CA TYR A 314 28.74 -19.63 59.03
C TYR A 314 27.22 -19.38 59.13
N GLU A 315 26.29 -20.33 58.97
CA GLU A 315 26.19 -21.77 59.31
C GLU A 315 25.30 -22.46 58.23
N ASP A 316 25.51 -23.68 57.72
CA ASP A 316 25.64 -25.04 58.28
C ASP A 316 24.30 -25.81 58.48
N ASN A 317 24.19 -26.94 57.76
CA ASN A 317 23.47 -28.21 58.01
C ASN A 317 21.94 -28.44 57.85
N SER A 318 21.67 -29.46 57.00
CA SER A 318 20.69 -30.59 57.10
C SER A 318 19.18 -30.28 56.94
N ASP A 319 18.31 -31.07 56.28
CA ASP A 319 18.27 -32.51 55.96
C ASP A 319 17.21 -32.75 54.83
N PRO A 320 17.25 -33.88 54.09
CA PRO A 320 16.29 -34.27 53.04
C PRO A 320 15.14 -35.13 53.59
N GLU A 321 14.23 -35.54 52.71
CA GLU A 321 13.12 -36.49 52.91
C GLU A 321 11.76 -35.92 53.35
N ARG A 322 10.84 -35.83 52.39
CA ARG A 322 9.45 -36.24 52.59
C ARG A 322 8.95 -37.03 51.37
N CYS A 323 8.89 -38.35 51.56
CA CYS A 323 7.93 -39.22 50.90
C CYS A 323 6.51 -38.67 51.09
N PHE A 324 5.69 -38.67 50.04
CA PHE A 324 4.25 -38.67 50.18
C PHE A 324 3.64 -39.70 49.24
N ASP A 325 2.71 -40.44 49.84
CA ASP A 325 2.15 -41.71 49.45
C ASP A 325 1.34 -41.71 48.15
N GLU A 326 1.34 -42.89 47.53
CA GLU A 326 0.34 -43.38 46.59
C GLU A 326 -1.06 -43.25 47.21
N CYS A 327 -1.97 -42.58 46.49
CA CYS A 327 -3.39 -42.61 46.80
C CYS A 327 -4.17 -43.10 45.59
N ASP A 328 -4.44 -44.40 45.58
CA ASP A 328 -5.45 -45.04 44.73
C ASP A 328 -6.81 -44.37 44.93
N THR A 329 -7.21 -43.55 43.97
CA THR A 329 -8.55 -42.96 43.94
C THR A 329 -9.31 -43.53 42.75
N SER A 330 -9.90 -44.71 42.99
CA SER A 330 -11.04 -45.21 42.25
C SER A 330 -12.21 -44.23 42.44
N GLY A 331 -12.60 -43.52 41.39
CA GLY A 331 -13.71 -42.57 41.47
C GLY A 331 -14.03 -41.94 40.12
N SER A 332 -15.10 -42.44 39.50
CA SER A 332 -15.98 -41.75 38.54
C SER A 332 -15.28 -40.95 37.44
N GLU A 333 -15.19 -41.53 36.24
CA GLU A 333 -14.89 -40.84 34.99
C GLU A 333 -16.01 -39.84 34.66
N ASP A 334 -16.10 -38.75 35.42
CA ASP A 334 -16.74 -37.52 34.97
C ASP A 334 -15.89 -37.02 33.81
N TYR A 335 -16.34 -37.32 32.59
CA TYR A 335 -15.84 -36.69 31.37
C TYR A 335 -16.13 -35.20 31.44
N THR A 336 -15.31 -34.46 32.19
CA THR A 336 -15.22 -33.01 32.04
C THR A 336 -14.74 -32.78 30.62
N PHE A 337 -15.66 -32.42 29.72
CA PHE A 337 -15.32 -31.88 28.41
C PHE A 337 -14.46 -30.65 28.67
N ILE A 338 -13.13 -30.82 28.62
CA ILE A 338 -12.18 -29.72 28.63
C ILE A 338 -12.46 -28.97 27.34
N THR A 339 -13.31 -27.95 27.43
CA THR A 339 -13.59 -27.07 26.32
C THR A 339 -12.24 -26.42 26.00
N PRO A 340 -11.68 -26.62 24.80
CA PRO A 340 -10.40 -26.01 24.45
C PRO A 340 -10.54 -24.52 24.71
N LYS A 341 -9.70 -23.97 25.60
CA LYS A 341 -9.71 -22.52 25.87
C LYS A 341 -9.57 -21.83 24.52
N ALA A 342 -10.64 -21.14 24.09
CA ALA A 342 -10.64 -20.45 22.81
C ALA A 342 -9.45 -19.48 22.79
N ASP A 343 -8.59 -19.62 21.78
CA ASP A 343 -7.46 -18.72 21.63
C ASP A 343 -7.96 -17.28 21.37
N GLU A 344 -7.11 -16.30 21.66
CA GLU A 344 -7.45 -14.88 21.54
C GLU A 344 -7.91 -14.50 20.11
N LEU A 345 -7.34 -15.13 19.09
CA LEU A 345 -7.77 -14.91 17.70
C LEU A 345 -9.19 -15.40 17.47
N SER A 346 -9.54 -16.59 17.96
CA SER A 346 -10.88 -17.17 17.83
C SER A 346 -11.88 -16.34 18.62
N ARG A 347 -11.50 -15.83 19.80
CA ARG A 347 -12.30 -14.87 20.56
C ARG A 347 -12.57 -13.60 19.76
N TYR A 348 -11.54 -12.98 19.18
CA TYR A 348 -11.69 -11.80 18.33
C TYR A 348 -12.60 -12.06 17.12
N LEU A 349 -12.44 -13.20 16.45
CA LEU A 349 -13.26 -13.54 15.28
C LEU A 349 -14.73 -13.79 15.63
N SER A 350 -15.00 -14.27 16.85
CA SER A 350 -16.35 -14.54 17.37
C SER A 350 -17.02 -13.34 18.04
N MET A 351 -16.30 -12.24 18.28
CA MET A 351 -16.92 -11.00 18.75
C MET A 351 -18.03 -10.56 17.78
N ASP A 352 -19.18 -10.16 18.31
CA ASP A 352 -20.17 -9.42 17.53
C ASP A 352 -19.75 -7.95 17.50
N ILE A 353 -19.58 -7.39 16.30
CA ILE A 353 -19.08 -6.02 16.13
C ILE A 353 -20.05 -5.29 15.23
N ASP A 354 -20.74 -4.31 15.81
CA ASP A 354 -21.59 -3.40 15.06
C ASP A 354 -20.74 -2.53 14.14
N LYS A 355 -20.86 -2.80 12.83
CA LYS A 355 -20.10 -2.12 11.78
C LYS A 355 -20.45 -0.64 11.65
N SER A 356 -21.65 -0.23 12.07
CA SER A 356 -22.09 1.16 11.98
C SER A 356 -21.35 2.07 12.97
N SER A 357 -20.93 1.50 14.10
CA SER A 357 -20.18 2.20 15.16
C SER A 357 -18.66 2.30 14.91
N LEU A 358 -18.14 1.58 13.90
CA LEU A 358 -16.71 1.49 13.65
C LEU A 358 -16.17 2.72 12.94
N THR A 359 -15.15 3.34 13.53
CA THR A 359 -14.34 4.37 12.86
C THR A 359 -13.48 3.73 11.75
N ASP A 360 -13.05 4.55 10.79
CA ASP A 360 -12.19 4.07 9.70
C ASP A 360 -10.75 3.79 10.15
N ASN A 361 -10.34 4.35 11.29
CA ASN A 361 -9.03 4.08 11.88
C ASN A 361 -9.06 2.80 12.73
N PRO A 362 -8.35 1.72 12.34
CA PRO A 362 -8.35 0.47 13.09
C PRO A 362 -7.81 0.60 14.52
N LEU A 363 -6.96 1.59 14.80
CA LEU A 363 -6.34 1.75 16.11
C LEU A 363 -7.34 2.20 17.18
N ASP A 364 -8.38 2.94 16.81
CA ASP A 364 -9.41 3.37 17.75
C ASP A 364 -10.22 2.18 18.27
N PHE A 365 -10.47 1.19 17.41
CA PHE A 365 -11.09 -0.06 17.82
C PHE A 365 -10.25 -0.78 18.89
N TRP A 366 -8.95 -0.93 18.63
CA TRP A 366 -8.05 -1.59 19.58
C TRP A 366 -7.88 -0.80 20.88
N ARG A 367 -7.84 0.53 20.82
CA ARG A 367 -7.79 1.40 22.00
C ARG A 367 -9.03 1.21 22.89
N LYS A 368 -10.23 1.18 22.29
CA LYS A 368 -11.50 0.95 23.01
C LYS A 368 -11.56 -0.42 23.68
N ASN A 369 -10.96 -1.44 23.06
CA ASN A 369 -10.98 -2.82 23.56
C ASN A 369 -9.77 -3.20 24.43
N GLN A 370 -8.80 -2.28 24.62
CA GLN A 370 -7.60 -2.55 25.41
C GLN A 370 -7.92 -2.73 26.91
N SER A 371 -8.95 -2.05 27.43
CA SER A 371 -9.42 -2.18 28.80
C SER A 371 -9.99 -3.57 29.11
N VAL A 372 -10.60 -4.22 28.12
CA VAL A 372 -11.18 -5.57 28.25
C VAL A 372 -10.08 -6.62 28.40
N SER A 373 -8.94 -6.44 27.74
CA SER A 373 -7.84 -7.42 27.77
C SER A 373 -7.04 -7.42 29.08
N ARG A 374 -6.99 -6.30 29.82
CA ARG A 374 -6.30 -6.24 31.12
C ARG A 374 -6.95 -7.09 32.21
N TYR A 375 -8.24 -7.40 32.08
CA TYR A 375 -8.96 -8.26 33.04
C TYR A 375 -8.62 -9.76 32.91
N CYS A 376 -7.87 -10.18 31.88
CA CYS A 376 -7.47 -11.58 31.69
C CYS A 376 -6.03 -11.88 32.15
N GLN A 377 -5.32 -10.91 32.72
CA GLN A 377 -3.95 -11.08 33.25
C GLN A 377 -3.88 -11.15 34.78
N ASN A 378 -5.01 -10.99 35.46
CA ASN A 378 -5.21 -11.39 36.86
C ASN A 378 -5.97 -12.72 36.87
#